data_AF-K8XDH7-F1
#
_entry.id   AF-K8XDH7-F1
#
_cell.length_a   1.000
_cell.length_b   1.000
_cell.length_c   1.000
_cell.angle_alpha   90.00
_cell.angle_beta   90.00
_cell.angle_gamma   90.00
#
_symmetry.space_group_name_H-M   'P 1'
#
loop_
_entity.id
_entity.type
_entity.pdbx_description
1 polymer ?
#
loop_
_entity_poly.entity_id
_entity_poly.type
_entity_poly.pdbx_seq_one_letter_code
_entity_poly.pdbx_strand_id
1 'polypeptide(L)'
;MSSTGTTISATTTSRINPMTLELSRPWAIAATTIGALVPNLVIWLLGLAAGGSFEMTDAGKTSSVAPGGVVILTVVPILIGMTLAALISLKWVAVIRPAEVIGALLPLATIALTIQADFDTASTIALSVMHVVIAVAVVAGLEAMRRPLVRAAHV
;
A
#
# COMPACT_ATOMS: atom_id res chain seq x y z
N MET A 1 36.96 -41.24 -20.30
CA MET A 1 35.53 -40.96 -20.57
C MET A 1 34.95 -40.52 -19.23
N SER A 2 35.11 -39.25 -18.81
CA SER A 2 34.22 -38.09 -19.05
C SER A 2 32.75 -38.43 -18.74
N SER A 3 31.99 -37.76 -17.87
CA SER A 3 32.09 -36.40 -17.35
C SER A 3 31.17 -36.19 -16.12
N THR A 4 31.64 -35.37 -15.18
CA THR A 4 30.88 -34.63 -14.16
C THR A 4 29.69 -33.88 -14.76
N GLY A 5 28.54 -33.92 -14.09
CA GLY A 5 27.36 -33.10 -14.40
C GLY A 5 26.76 -32.49 -13.14
N THR A 6 27.36 -31.44 -12.63
CA THR A 6 26.79 -30.55 -11.62
C THR A 6 25.63 -29.78 -12.23
N THR A 7 24.39 -30.05 -11.83
CA THR A 7 23.25 -29.20 -12.22
C THR A 7 23.12 -28.07 -11.18
N ILE A 8 23.69 -26.93 -11.53
CA ILE A 8 23.67 -25.67 -10.78
C ILE A 8 22.36 -24.91 -11.07
N SER A 9 21.77 -24.37 -10.00
CA SER A 9 20.87 -23.21 -9.91
C SER A 9 19.65 -23.13 -10.83
N ALA A 10 18.48 -23.38 -10.24
CA ALA A 10 17.24 -22.76 -10.69
C ALA A 10 17.27 -21.26 -10.32
N THR A 11 17.76 -20.42 -11.23
CA THR A 11 17.54 -18.98 -11.20
C THR A 11 16.06 -18.72 -11.42
N THR A 12 15.30 -18.50 -10.34
CA THR A 12 13.93 -18.00 -10.39
C THR A 12 13.96 -16.58 -10.95
N THR A 13 13.97 -16.50 -12.28
CA THR A 13 13.81 -15.26 -13.02
C THR A 13 12.37 -14.80 -12.81
N SER A 14 12.18 -13.86 -11.87
CA SER A 14 10.94 -13.10 -11.70
C SER A 14 10.70 -12.28 -12.97
N ARG A 15 10.17 -12.94 -14.02
CA ARG A 15 9.95 -12.36 -15.34
C ARG A 15 8.74 -11.44 -15.26
N ILE A 16 8.96 -10.14 -15.18
CA ILE A 16 7.95 -9.13 -15.51
C ILE A 16 7.62 -9.35 -16.99
N ASN A 17 6.43 -9.89 -17.30
CA ASN A 17 5.98 -10.04 -18.68
C ASN A 17 5.01 -8.90 -19.01
N PRO A 18 5.42 -7.87 -19.78
CA PRO A 18 4.59 -6.68 -20.02
C PRO A 18 3.32 -6.94 -20.85
N MET A 19 3.19 -8.12 -21.48
CA MET A 19 2.00 -8.48 -22.28
C MET A 19 0.89 -9.18 -21.49
N THR A 20 1.17 -9.61 -20.28
CA THR A 20 0.20 -10.20 -19.35
C THR A 20 0.43 -9.53 -18.02
N LEU A 21 -0.53 -8.75 -17.49
CA LEU A 21 -0.46 -8.14 -16.14
C LEU A 21 -0.47 -9.20 -15.00
N GLU A 22 0.27 -10.30 -15.17
CA GLU A 22 0.54 -11.36 -14.21
C GLU A 22 1.65 -10.85 -13.28
N LEU A 23 1.26 -9.92 -12.42
CA LEU A 23 2.15 -9.32 -11.46
C LEU A 23 2.37 -10.33 -10.31
N SER A 24 3.60 -10.79 -10.11
CA SER A 24 3.89 -11.66 -8.97
C SER A 24 3.42 -10.96 -7.69
N ARG A 25 2.74 -11.70 -6.81
CA ARG A 25 2.16 -11.15 -5.55
C ARG A 25 3.11 -10.22 -4.78
N PRO A 26 4.42 -10.53 -4.58
CA PRO A 26 5.33 -9.60 -3.93
C PRO A 26 5.55 -8.31 -4.72
N TRP A 27 5.55 -8.35 -6.05
CA TRP A 27 5.62 -7.15 -6.86
C TRP A 27 4.31 -6.35 -6.82
N ALA A 28 3.15 -6.99 -6.74
CA ALA A 28 1.88 -6.28 -6.55
C ALA A 28 1.86 -5.53 -5.22
N ILE A 29 2.36 -6.13 -4.15
CA ILE A 29 2.54 -5.48 -2.85
C ILE A 29 3.51 -4.29 -3.01
N ALA A 30 4.70 -4.50 -3.58
CA ALA A 30 5.70 -3.46 -3.73
C ALA A 30 5.22 -2.29 -4.60
N ALA A 31 4.60 -2.57 -5.74
CA ALA A 31 4.04 -1.56 -6.63
C ALA A 31 2.91 -0.76 -5.96
N THR A 32 2.07 -1.42 -5.17
CA THR A 32 1.02 -0.75 -4.38
C THR A 32 1.63 0.16 -3.31
N THR A 33 2.63 -0.33 -2.58
CA THR A 33 3.34 0.45 -1.55
C THR A 33 4.02 1.68 -2.15
N ILE A 34 4.76 1.53 -3.25
CA ILE A 34 5.42 2.65 -3.93
C ILE A 34 4.39 3.62 -4.52
N GLY A 35 3.34 3.08 -5.13
CA GLY A 35 2.25 3.85 -5.72
C GLY A 35 1.44 4.67 -4.72
N ALA A 36 1.38 4.26 -3.45
CA ALA A 36 0.80 5.05 -2.36
C ALA A 36 1.82 6.02 -1.74
N LEU A 37 3.06 5.56 -1.54
CA LEU A 37 4.09 6.33 -0.83
C LEU A 37 4.50 7.59 -1.58
N VAL A 38 4.74 7.48 -2.90
CA VAL A 38 5.23 8.63 -3.68
C VAL A 38 4.22 9.77 -3.69
N PRO A 39 2.93 9.57 -4.03
CA PRO A 39 1.94 10.64 -3.95
C PRO A 39 1.75 11.17 -2.53
N ASN A 40 1.80 10.32 -1.49
CA ASN A 40 1.71 10.79 -0.11
C ASN A 40 2.85 11.72 0.28
N LEU A 41 4.08 11.43 -0.15
CA LEU A 41 5.22 12.32 0.09
C LEU A 41 5.09 13.63 -0.70
N VAL A 42 4.55 13.59 -1.92
CA VAL A 42 4.25 14.81 -2.70
C VAL A 42 3.19 15.66 -1.98
N ILE A 43 2.10 15.04 -1.50
CA ILE A 43 1.06 15.74 -0.74
C ILE A 43 1.62 16.33 0.55
N TRP A 44 2.52 15.61 1.23
CA TRP A 44 3.18 16.11 2.44
C TRP A 44 4.01 17.37 2.14
N LEU A 45 4.82 17.35 1.07
CA LEU A 45 5.58 18.52 0.61
C LEU A 45 4.67 19.70 0.25
N LEU A 46 3.53 19.43 -0.40
CA LEU A 46 2.56 20.47 -0.74
C LEU A 46 1.89 21.06 0.51
N GLY A 47 1.54 20.23 1.50
CA GLY A 47 1.01 20.69 2.78
C GLY A 47 2.02 21.54 3.54
N LEU A 48 3.30 21.15 3.52
CA LEU A 48 4.38 21.94 4.13
C LEU A 48 4.55 23.28 3.42
N ALA A 49 4.55 23.29 2.08
CA ALA A 49 4.62 24.51 1.28
C ALA A 49 3.40 25.42 1.48
N ALA A 50 2.23 24.85 1.82
CA ALA A 50 1.02 25.59 2.18
C ALA A 50 1.02 26.10 3.63
N GLY A 51 2.08 25.84 4.41
CA GLY A 51 2.23 26.31 5.79
C GLY A 51 1.75 25.32 6.86
N GLY A 52 1.45 24.06 6.51
CA GLY A 52 1.10 23.03 7.48
C GLY A 52 2.30 22.66 8.36
N SER A 53 2.12 22.68 9.68
CA SER A 53 3.17 22.32 10.63
C SER A 53 3.31 20.81 10.82
N PHE A 54 2.24 20.07 10.52
CA PHE A 54 2.09 18.64 10.80
C PHE A 54 2.34 18.28 12.27
N GLU A 55 2.13 19.23 13.18
CA GLU A 55 2.25 19.01 14.61
C GLU A 55 0.86 18.81 15.23
N MET A 56 0.74 17.84 16.13
CA MET A 56 -0.42 17.71 17.01
C MET A 56 0.04 17.74 18.47
N THR A 57 -0.84 18.17 19.36
CA THR A 57 -0.62 18.05 20.79
C THR A 57 -1.39 16.86 21.31
N ASP A 58 -0.69 15.91 21.93
CA ASP A 58 -1.30 14.77 22.60
C ASP A 58 -0.86 14.73 24.06
N ALA A 59 -1.82 14.81 24.98
CA ALA A 59 -1.60 14.84 26.42
C ALA A 59 -0.52 15.85 26.89
N GLY A 60 -0.46 17.03 26.24
CA GLY A 60 0.51 18.09 26.54
C GLY A 60 1.91 17.90 25.92
N LYS A 61 2.11 16.88 25.08
CA LYS A 61 3.32 16.69 24.28
C LYS A 61 3.05 16.99 22.81
N THR A 62 3.86 17.84 22.21
CA THR A 62 3.83 18.08 20.78
C THR A 62 4.51 16.92 20.05
N SER A 63 3.80 16.33 19.09
CA SER A 63 4.30 15.28 18.21
C SER A 63 4.16 15.72 16.77
N SER A 64 5.23 15.61 16.00
CA SER A 64 5.25 16.01 14.59
C SER A 64 5.18 14.78 13.67
N VAL A 65 4.33 14.86 12.65
CA VAL A 65 4.30 13.91 11.53
C VAL A 65 5.36 14.34 10.52
N ALA A 66 6.61 14.18 10.92
CA ALA A 66 7.79 14.35 10.07
C ALA A 66 7.73 13.40 8.85
N PRO A 67 8.54 13.61 7.79
CA PRO A 67 8.47 12.77 6.58
C PRO A 67 8.63 11.27 6.89
N GLY A 68 9.45 10.94 7.90
CA GLY A 68 9.60 9.56 8.38
C GLY A 68 8.31 8.96 8.95
N GLY A 69 7.46 9.77 9.60
CA GLY A 69 6.13 9.37 10.06
C GLY A 69 5.22 8.99 8.90
N VAL A 70 5.20 9.80 7.82
CA VAL A 70 4.42 9.52 6.61
C VAL A 70 4.87 8.21 5.94
N VAL A 71 6.19 7.98 5.86
CA VAL A 71 6.74 6.73 5.30
C VAL A 71 6.28 5.53 6.12
N ILE A 72 6.47 5.55 7.44
CA ILE A 72 6.13 4.42 8.31
C ILE A 72 4.62 4.16 8.28
N LEU A 73 3.80 5.20 8.44
CA LEU A 73 2.33 5.10 8.49
C LEU A 73 1.70 4.75 7.13
N THR A 74 2.42 4.93 6.02
CA THR A 74 1.97 4.46 4.70
C THR A 74 2.43 3.03 4.46
N VAL A 75 3.73 2.75 4.65
CA VAL A 75 4.35 1.48 4.26
C VAL A 75 3.91 0.34 5.16
N VAL A 76 3.97 0.50 6.48
CA VAL A 76 3.71 -0.59 7.43
C VAL A 76 2.27 -1.12 7.31
N PRO A 77 1.23 -0.28 7.32
CA PRO A 77 -0.15 -0.77 7.19
C PRO A 77 -0.43 -1.42 5.85
N ILE A 78 0.10 -0.86 4.74
CA ILE A 78 -0.07 -1.44 3.40
C ILE A 78 0.60 -2.81 3.32
N LEU A 79 1.84 -2.94 3.79
CA LEU A 79 2.56 -4.21 3.76
C LEU A 79 1.81 -5.28 4.56
N ILE A 80 1.36 -4.94 5.78
CA ILE A 80 0.61 -5.88 6.62
C ILE A 80 -0.71 -6.27 5.94
N GLY A 81 -1.53 -5.30 5.54
CA GLY A 81 -2.85 -5.54 4.96
C GLY A 81 -2.78 -6.32 3.65
N MET A 82 -1.91 -5.90 2.73
CA MET A 82 -1.75 -6.55 1.43
C MET A 82 -1.12 -7.94 1.55
N THR A 83 -0.15 -8.14 2.44
CA THR A 83 0.45 -9.47 2.66
C THR A 83 -0.58 -10.43 3.26
N LEU A 84 -1.36 -10.00 4.25
CA LEU A 84 -2.43 -10.82 4.82
C LEU A 84 -3.47 -11.20 3.76
N ALA A 85 -3.92 -10.23 2.95
CA ALA A 85 -4.84 -10.50 1.85
C ALA A 85 -4.23 -11.47 0.83
N ALA A 86 -2.96 -11.30 0.47
CA ALA A 86 -2.24 -12.18 -0.44
C ALA A 86 -2.09 -13.61 0.11
N LEU A 87 -1.81 -13.78 1.40
CA LEU A 87 -1.72 -15.09 2.05
C LEU A 87 -3.07 -15.78 2.14
N ILE A 88 -4.13 -15.07 2.54
CA ILE A 88 -5.47 -15.66 2.65
C ILE A 88 -6.01 -16.03 1.25
N SER A 89 -5.71 -15.23 0.23
CA SER A 89 -6.10 -15.51 -1.16
C SER A 89 -5.46 -16.79 -1.74
N LEU A 90 -4.39 -17.33 -1.13
CA LEU A 90 -3.85 -18.66 -1.51
C LEU A 90 -4.87 -19.77 -1.29
N LYS A 91 -5.72 -19.63 -0.28
CA LYS A 91 -6.71 -20.66 0.11
C LYS A 91 -8.13 -20.30 -0.36
N TRP A 92 -8.45 -19.01 -0.49
CA TRP A 92 -9.78 -18.52 -0.88
C TRP A 92 -9.70 -17.24 -1.73
N VAL A 93 -9.79 -17.36 -3.06
CA VAL A 93 -9.77 -16.19 -3.97
C VAL A 93 -10.95 -15.24 -3.73
N ALA A 94 -12.08 -15.75 -3.21
CA ALA A 94 -13.25 -14.95 -2.87
C ALA A 94 -13.00 -13.88 -1.80
N VAL A 95 -11.93 -14.02 -1.00
CA VAL A 95 -11.58 -13.06 0.08
C VAL A 95 -11.06 -11.73 -0.46
N ILE A 96 -10.61 -11.66 -1.72
CA ILE A 96 -10.08 -10.41 -2.28
C ILE A 96 -11.16 -9.30 -2.32
N ARG A 97 -12.43 -9.65 -2.58
CA ARG A 97 -13.55 -8.68 -2.59
C ARG A 97 -13.81 -8.01 -1.22
N PRO A 98 -14.04 -8.76 -0.12
CA PRO A 98 -14.16 -8.13 1.19
C PRO A 98 -12.87 -7.43 1.61
N ALA A 99 -11.69 -7.92 1.21
CA ALA A 99 -10.42 -7.23 1.47
C ALA A 99 -10.33 -5.88 0.75
N GLU A 100 -10.86 -5.73 -0.47
CA GLU A 100 -10.96 -4.44 -1.17
C GLU A 100 -11.82 -3.45 -0.38
N VAL A 101 -12.99 -3.91 0.08
CA VAL A 101 -13.93 -3.07 0.84
C VAL A 101 -13.31 -2.65 2.18
N ILE A 102 -12.76 -3.59 2.93
CA ILE A 102 -12.11 -3.31 4.22
C ILE A 102 -10.88 -2.44 4.02
N GLY A 103 -10.06 -2.74 3.01
CA GLY A 103 -8.84 -1.99 2.66
C GLY A 103 -9.11 -0.55 2.22
N ALA A 104 -10.29 -0.27 1.66
CA ALA A 104 -10.74 1.09 1.36
C ALA A 104 -11.33 1.80 2.59
N LEU A 105 -12.17 1.09 3.36
CA LEU A 105 -12.89 1.68 4.49
C LEU A 105 -11.97 2.02 5.66
N LEU A 106 -10.97 1.19 5.97
CA LEU A 106 -10.07 1.44 7.10
C LEU A 106 -9.33 2.78 7.00
N PRO A 107 -8.62 3.10 5.89
CA PRO A 107 -7.97 4.39 5.72
C PRO A 107 -8.97 5.56 5.76
N LEU A 108 -10.16 5.39 5.20
CA LEU A 108 -11.17 6.45 5.23
C LEU A 108 -11.71 6.67 6.65
N ALA A 109 -11.86 5.60 7.44
CA ALA A 109 -12.27 5.70 8.84
C ALA A 109 -11.22 6.44 9.69
N THR A 110 -9.93 6.27 9.42
CA THR A 110 -8.86 6.98 10.16
C THR A 110 -8.78 8.47 9.83
N ILE A 111 -9.47 8.95 8.78
CA ILE A 111 -9.68 10.39 8.58
C ILE A 111 -10.42 11.00 9.77
N ALA A 112 -11.38 10.30 10.37
CA ALA A 112 -12.07 10.79 11.57
C ALA A 112 -11.09 11.06 12.72
N LEU A 113 -10.08 10.21 12.88
CA LEU A 113 -9.02 10.40 13.87
C LEU A 113 -8.12 11.60 13.52
N THR A 114 -7.86 11.81 12.23
CA THR A 114 -7.07 12.96 11.75
C THR A 114 -7.80 14.28 12.00
N ILE A 115 -9.13 14.30 11.85
CA ILE A 115 -9.96 15.47 12.12
C ILE A 115 -10.07 15.76 13.62
N GLN A 116 -10.10 14.70 14.45
CA GLN A 116 -10.12 14.84 15.90
C GLN A 116 -8.76 15.20 16.50
N ALA A 117 -7.68 14.93 15.76
CA ALA A 117 -6.36 15.36 16.15
C ALA A 117 -6.23 16.89 15.96
N ASP A 118 -5.61 17.54 16.93
CA ASP A 118 -5.42 19.00 16.98
C ASP A 118 -4.35 19.51 15.99
N PHE A 119 -4.45 19.11 14.73
CA PHE A 119 -3.63 19.62 13.63
C PHE A 119 -4.14 20.96 13.12
N ASP A 120 -3.25 21.75 12.51
CA ASP A 120 -3.67 22.93 11.74
C ASP A 120 -4.48 22.53 10.49
N THR A 121 -5.25 23.47 9.95
CA THR A 121 -6.16 23.21 8.83
C THR A 121 -5.45 22.65 7.59
N ALA A 122 -4.26 23.15 7.25
CA ALA A 122 -3.53 22.69 6.07
C ALA A 122 -3.04 21.25 6.27
N SER A 123 -2.51 20.93 7.46
CA SER A 123 -2.09 19.58 7.83
C SER A 123 -3.25 18.59 7.86
N THR A 124 -4.41 18.97 8.42
CA THR A 124 -5.61 18.12 8.43
C THR A 124 -6.09 17.79 7.03
N ILE A 125 -6.11 18.77 6.12
CA ILE A 125 -6.48 18.54 4.72
C ILE A 125 -5.46 17.61 4.05
N ALA A 126 -4.17 17.91 4.16
CA ALA A 126 -3.11 17.12 3.53
C ALA A 126 -3.14 15.65 4.00
N LEU A 127 -3.21 15.42 5.32
CA LEU A 127 -3.28 14.08 5.91
C LEU A 127 -4.58 13.35 5.54
N SER A 128 -5.72 14.05 5.46
CA SER A 128 -6.98 13.45 5.01
C SER A 128 -6.89 12.98 3.55
N VAL A 129 -6.28 13.78 2.66
CA VAL A 129 -6.08 13.41 1.26
C VAL A 129 -5.15 12.20 1.13
N MET A 130 -4.10 12.10 1.95
CA MET A 130 -3.22 10.91 1.96
C MET A 130 -3.97 9.61 2.25
N HIS A 131 -4.96 9.65 3.15
CA HIS A 131 -5.80 8.47 3.44
C HIS A 131 -6.63 8.04 2.23
N VAL A 132 -7.15 9.00 1.46
CA VAL A 132 -7.87 8.72 0.21
C VAL A 132 -6.93 8.08 -0.82
N VAL A 133 -5.70 8.57 -0.95
CA VAL A 133 -4.69 7.97 -1.82
C VAL A 133 -4.41 6.51 -1.43
N ILE A 134 -4.23 6.23 -0.13
CA ILE A 134 -4.01 4.87 0.36
C ILE A 134 -5.19 3.97 0.00
N ALA A 135 -6.43 4.41 0.23
CA ALA A 135 -7.63 3.65 -0.10
C ALA A 135 -7.67 3.29 -1.60
N VAL A 136 -7.42 4.26 -2.48
CA VAL A 136 -7.39 4.04 -3.93
C VAL A 136 -6.27 3.07 -4.33
N ALA A 137 -5.06 3.26 -3.79
CA ALA A 137 -3.91 2.41 -4.10
C ALA A 137 -4.14 0.96 -3.67
N VAL A 138 -4.68 0.73 -2.47
CA VAL A 138 -4.99 -0.62 -1.95
C VAL A 138 -6.03 -1.32 -2.82
N VAL A 139 -7.12 -0.63 -3.18
CA VAL A 139 -8.14 -1.20 -4.07
C VAL A 139 -7.55 -1.54 -5.44
N ALA A 140 -6.76 -0.65 -6.02
CA ALA A 140 -6.10 -0.90 -7.30
C ALA A 140 -5.13 -2.08 -7.24
N GLY A 141 -4.37 -2.19 -6.15
CA GLY A 141 -3.43 -3.29 -5.91
C GLY A 141 -4.11 -4.66 -5.75
N LEU A 142 -5.20 -4.71 -4.98
CA LEU A 142 -5.99 -5.93 -4.79
C LEU A 142 -6.71 -6.37 -6.07
N GLU A 143 -7.29 -5.43 -6.81
CA GLU A 143 -7.95 -5.70 -8.10
C GLU A 143 -6.92 -6.18 -9.14
N ALA A 144 -5.71 -5.62 -9.15
CA ALA A 144 -4.61 -6.08 -10.01
C ALA A 144 -4.18 -7.52 -9.67
N MET A 145 -4.21 -7.93 -8.39
CA MET A 145 -3.98 -9.32 -8.00
C MET A 145 -5.15 -10.26 -8.36
N ARG A 146 -6.38 -9.74 -8.41
CA ARG A 146 -7.58 -10.53 -8.70
C ARG A 146 -7.72 -10.91 -10.18
N ARG A 147 -7.41 -9.98 -11.09
CA ARG A 147 -7.62 -10.16 -12.54
C ARG A 147 -6.91 -11.38 -13.16
N PRO A 148 -5.64 -11.68 -12.81
CA PRO A 148 -4.95 -12.91 -13.22
C PRO A 148 -5.65 -14.19 -12.74
N LEU A 149 -6.04 -14.21 -11.46
CA LEU A 149 -6.59 -15.40 -10.80
C LEU A 149 -7.95 -15.81 -11.35
N VAL A 150 -8.78 -14.84 -11.75
CA VAL A 150 -10.09 -15.10 -12.38
C VAL A 150 -9.92 -15.62 -13.81
N ARG A 151 -8.94 -15.13 -14.58
CA ARG A 151 -8.66 -15.63 -15.94
C ARG A 151 -8.21 -17.09 -15.94
N ALA A 152 -7.38 -17.50 -14.97
CA ALA A 152 -6.89 -18.88 -14.86
C ALA A 152 -7.98 -19.90 -14.46
N ALA A 153 -9.10 -19.46 -13.87
CA ALA A 153 -10.21 -20.34 -13.48
C ALA A 153 -11.24 -20.61 -14.60
N HIS A 154 -11.12 -19.90 -15.73
CA HIS A 154 -12.00 -20.03 -16.90
C HIS A 154 -11.32 -20.69 -18.10
N VAL A 155 -10.11 -21.22 -17.93
CA VAL A 155 -9.37 -22.05 -18.90
C VAL A 155 -9.27 -23.46 -18.35
#